data_AF-A0A950P467-F1
#
_entry.id   AF-A0A950P467-F1
#
_cell.length_a   1.000
_cell.length_b   1.000
_cell.length_c   1.000
_cell.angle_alpha   90.00
_cell.angle_beta   90.00
_cell.angle_gamma   90.00
#
_symmetry.space_group_name_H-M   'P 1'
#
loop_
_entity.id
_entity.type
_entity.pdbx_description
1 polymer ?
#
loop_
_entity_poly.entity_id
_entity_poly.type
_entity_poly.pdbx_seq_one_letter_code
_entity_poly.pdbx_strand_id
1 'polypeptide(L)' 'MTMLARHLLQTGQLRDGIDLDEVRDVLWNYLAIDTYERLVLTRGWPLQRYSQWLTRAVTSVICP' A
#
# COMPACT_ATOMS: atom_id res chain seq x y z
N MET A 1 8.78 2.35 -7.64
CA MET A 1 8.41 2.06 -6.23
C MET A 1 9.55 1.58 -5.35
N THR A 2 10.66 1.08 -5.91
CA THR A 2 11.79 0.53 -5.13
C THR A 2 12.40 1.50 -4.12
N MET A 3 12.51 2.80 -4.44
CA MET A 3 13.05 3.80 -3.50
C MET A 3 12.17 3.98 -2.25
N LEU A 4 10.84 4.01 -2.43
CA LEU A 4 9.89 4.09 -1.32
C LEU A 4 9.94 2.82 -0.47
N ALA A 5 9.92 1.64 -1.11
CA ALA A 5 10.01 0.37 -0.41
C ALA A 5 11.30 0.26 0.43
N ARG A 6 12.44 0.71 -0.13
CA ARG A 6 13.71 0.76 0.59
C ARG A 6 13.67 1.71 1.79
N HIS A 7 13.10 2.90 1.61
CA HIS A 7 12.93 3.86 2.70
C HIS A 7 12.08 3.27 3.83
N LEU A 8 10.97 2.59 3.51
CA LEU A 8 10.12 1.95 4.52
C LEU A 8 10.85 0.82 5.26
N LEU A 9 11.61 -0.03 4.55
CA LEU A 9 12.42 -1.05 5.20
C LEU A 9 13.44 -0.46 6.18
N GLN A 10 14.07 0.66 5.82
CA GLN A 10 15.04 1.34 6.67
C GLN A 10 14.44 1.91 7.96
N THR A 11 13.12 2.08 8.05
CA THR A 11 12.46 2.51 9.30
C THR A 11 12.50 1.45 10.40
N GLY A 12 12.65 0.16 10.04
CA GLY A 12 12.56 -0.95 10.98
C GLY A 12 11.15 -1.19 11.54
N GLN A 13 10.10 -0.58 10.95
CA GLN A 13 8.71 -0.70 11.42
C GLN A 13 7.89 -1.72 10.61
N LEU A 14 8.51 -2.41 9.66
CA LEU A 14 7.85 -3.44 8.86
C LEU A 14 7.90 -4.78 9.58
N ARG A 15 7.02 -5.71 9.20
CA ARG A 15 6.96 -7.04 9.79
C ARG A 15 8.28 -7.80 9.60
N ASP A 16 8.59 -8.68 10.54
CA ASP A 16 9.83 -9.45 10.52
C ASP A 16 9.95 -10.30 9.24
N GLY A 17 11.15 -10.29 8.66
CA GLY A 17 11.51 -11.11 7.50
C GLY A 17 10.93 -10.67 6.15
N ILE A 18 10.20 -9.55 6.08
CA ILE A 18 9.75 -9.00 4.79
C ILE A 18 10.95 -8.42 4.01
N ASP A 19 11.02 -8.70 2.72
CA ASP A 19 12.09 -8.20 1.85
C ASP A 19 11.67 -6.99 1.00
N LEU A 20 12.65 -6.40 0.31
CA LEU A 20 12.45 -5.20 -0.50
C LEU A 20 11.51 -5.41 -1.68
N ASP A 21 11.58 -6.57 -2.31
CA ASP A 21 10.79 -6.89 -3.49
C ASP A 21 9.33 -7.09 -3.09
N GLU A 22 9.08 -7.76 -1.96
CA GLU A 22 7.73 -7.93 -1.44
C GLU A 22 7.10 -6.57 -1.06
N VAL A 23 7.81 -5.69 -0.33
CA VAL A 23 7.30 -4.35 -0.01
C VAL A 23 7.01 -3.55 -1.28
N ARG A 24 7.91 -3.63 -2.28
CA ARG A 24 7.72 -2.96 -3.57
C ARG A 24 6.46 -3.46 -4.26
N ASP A 25 6.24 -4.77 -4.31
CA ASP A 25 5.14 -5.38 -5.05
C ASP A 25 3.79 -5.08 -4.38
N VAL A 26 3.74 -5.09 -3.05
CA VAL A 26 2.55 -4.66 -2.29
C VAL A 26 2.22 -3.20 -2.60
N LEU A 27 3.19 -2.29 -2.48
CA LEU A 27 2.98 -0.87 -2.77
C LEU A 27 2.56 -0.65 -4.22
N TRP A 28 3.20 -1.33 -5.17
CA TRP A 28 2.88 -1.23 -6.59
C TRP A 28 1.45 -1.66 -6.88
N ASN A 29 1.00 -2.78 -6.28
CA ASN A 29 -0.34 -3.31 -6.48
C ASN A 29 -1.42 -2.42 -5.86
N TYR A 30 -1.26 -2.02 -4.60
CA TYR A 30 -2.30 -1.24 -3.90
C TYR A 30 -2.36 0.23 -4.32
N LEU A 31 -1.25 0.80 -4.79
CA LEU A 31 -1.20 2.16 -5.32
C LEU A 31 -1.47 2.25 -6.83
N ALA A 32 -1.85 1.13 -7.47
CA ALA A 32 -2.20 1.11 -8.88
C ALA A 32 -3.41 2.02 -9.17
N ILE A 33 -3.31 2.80 -10.26
CA ILE A 33 -4.34 3.76 -10.67
C ILE A 33 -5.70 3.08 -10.88
N ASP A 34 -5.70 1.88 -11.46
CA ASP A 34 -6.89 1.05 -11.68
C ASP A 34 -7.70 0.80 -10.41
N THR A 35 -7.04 0.69 -9.25
CA THR A 35 -7.72 0.48 -7.96
C THR A 35 -8.47 1.74 -7.54
N TYR A 36 -7.85 2.91 -7.70
CA TYR A 36 -8.48 4.19 -7.47
C TYR A 36 -9.67 4.41 -8.43
N GLU A 37 -9.47 4.18 -9.72
CA GLU A 37 -10.51 4.33 -10.73
C GLU A 37 -11.72 3.43 -10.45
N ARG A 38 -11.49 2.16 -10.10
CA ARG A 38 -12.58 1.24 -9.78
C ARG A 38 -13.33 1.65 -8.51
N LEU A 39 -12.62 1.93 -7.42
CA LEU A 39 -13.26 2.14 -6.12
C LEU A 39 -13.85 3.54 -5.99
N VAL A 40 -13.11 4.58 -6.40
CA VAL A 40 -13.53 5.97 -6.26
C VAL A 40 -14.37 6.40 -7.45
N LEU A 41 -13.85 6.34 -8.68
CA LEU A 41 -14.52 6.92 -9.84
C LEU A 41 -15.73 6.08 -10.31
N THR A 42 -15.57 4.76 -10.35
CA THR A 42 -16.62 3.85 -10.83
C THR A 42 -17.60 3.46 -9.73
N ARG A 43 -17.09 3.15 -8.52
CA ARG A 43 -17.91 2.69 -7.39
C ARG A 43 -18.35 3.78 -6.43
N GLY A 44 -17.90 5.01 -6.65
CA GLY A 44 -18.36 6.19 -5.92
C GLY A 44 -17.92 6.21 -4.46
N TRP A 45 -16.81 5.53 -4.11
CA TRP A 45 -16.32 5.64 -2.74
C TRP A 45 -15.90 7.07 -2.42
N PRO A 46 -16.29 7.61 -1.26
CA PRO A 46 -15.72 8.85 -0.75
C PRO A 46 -14.20 8.70 -0.61
N LEU A 47 -13.44 9.75 -0.97
CA LEU A 47 -11.97 9.73 -0.88
C LEU A 47 -11.47 9.37 0.53
N GLN A 48 -12.15 9.85 1.58
CA GLN A 48 -11.81 9.52 2.96
C GLN A 48 -11.96 8.01 3.25
N ARG A 49 -12.97 7.37 2.68
CA ARG A 49 -13.14 5.92 2.81
C ARG A 49 -12.03 5.18 2.07
N TYR A 50 -11.69 5.63 0.85
CA TYR A 50 -10.61 5.04 0.06
C TYR A 50 -9.26 5.13 0.78
N SER A 51 -8.89 6.30 1.32
CA SER A 51 -7.62 6.47 2.03
C SER A 51 -7.53 5.58 3.27
N GLN A 52 -8.58 5.55 4.10
CA GLN A 52 -8.63 4.68 5.29
C GLN A 52 -8.57 3.19 4.93
N TRP A 53 -9.23 2.78 3.85
CA TRP A 53 -9.16 1.41 3.37
C TRP A 53 -7.76 1.08 2.85
N LEU A 54 -7.19 1.92 1.99
CA LEU A 54 -5.87 1.73 1.39
C LEU A 54 -4.78 1.65 2.46
N THR A 55 -4.79 2.57 3.43
CA THR A 55 -3.86 2.54 4.56
C THR A 55 -3.96 1.23 5.32
N ARG A 56 -5.17 0.82 5.73
CA ARG A 56 -5.37 -0.44 6.46
C ARG A 56 -4.94 -1.65 5.65
N ALA A 57 -5.26 -1.69 4.37
CA ALA A 57 -4.91 -2.81 3.49
C ALA A 57 -3.39 -2.94 3.37
N VAL A 58 -2.68 -1.86 3.04
CA VAL A 58 -1.23 -1.86 2.92
C VAL A 58 -0.57 -2.22 4.25
N THR A 59 -0.94 -1.56 5.35
CA THR A 59 -0.31 -1.81 6.65
C THR A 59 -0.57 -3.22 7.15
N SER A 60 -1.75 -3.81 6.88
CA SER A 60 -2.03 -5.19 7.27
C SER A 60 -1.14 -6.24 6.59
N VAL A 61 -0.50 -5.88 5.47
CA VAL A 61 0.40 -6.78 4.75
C VAL A 61 1.87 -6.56 5.14
N ILE A 62 2.27 -5.30 5.36
CA ILE A 62 3.71 -4.96 5.54
C ILE A 62 4.10 -4.59 6.97
N CYS A 63 3.16 -4.26 7.84
CA CYS A 63 3.42 -3.96 9.25
C CYS A 63 3.07 -5.16 10.14
N PRO A 64 3.56 -5.18 11.40
CA PRO A 64 3.13 -6.14 12.41
C PRO A 64 1.61 -6.12 12.69
#